data_AF-A0AAN9YRG4-F1
#
_entry.id   AF-A0AAN9YRG4-F1
#
_cell.length_a   1.000
_cell.length_b   1.000
_cell.length_c   1.000
_cell.angle_alpha   90.00
_cell.angle_beta   90.00
_cell.angle_gamma   90.00
#
_symmetry.space_group_name_H-M   'P 1'
#
loop_
_entity.id
_entity.type
_entity.pdbx_description
1 polymer ?
#
loop_
_entity_poly.entity_id
_entity_poly.type
_entity_poly.pdbx_seq_one_letter_code
_entity_poly.pdbx_strand_id
1 'polypeptide(L)'
;MAGSLCKMLSAVSSLLLLPSVVAELYGSEQMPLKNDINYEEVCPDYTRYSAYPHRPLSEGPLALSFQRPHPKCRTFHSDVIEKVIGDVTSRMKNPDLARLFENAFPSTTDTTIKFHTAGTTENKKSWRGAYDEGKWEGPHSFVITGDIIAEWLRDSTNQLSPYQPLAKKDPAIYSLILGAINTQSEYVIESPYCNAFQPPPISGLPITHNGQDDVVHPAYEPSSVFECKYELDSLAHFLTLANDFHEHTGSTEFLTPRWYVALETVLAVLEQQSQSTFDPETGRFRRNQYTFSRRTNTGTETLNLNGVGNPLNYGTGLVRSAFRPSDDATILGFFIPANAQIAVQLKRTAAILKSAGKNLFAQKVEEWGKTITNGVWEHGVVHHKKFGDVFAYEVDGYGSSILMDDANYPSLLALPVMGFVKTDDPVYQNTRKMLLSKSSNPYYLTGREFHGIGGSWFAWANGVFAETILDLAKRKPHLIFKDPVASYEI
;
A
#
# COMPACT_ATOMS: atom_id res chain seq x y z
N MET A 1 60.41 -27.67 2.20
CA MET A 1 60.43 -29.07 2.65
C MET A 1 59.12 -29.31 3.38
N ALA A 2 58.12 -29.87 2.67
CA ALA A 2 57.74 -31.28 2.79
C ALA A 2 57.31 -31.60 4.23
N GLY A 3 56.04 -31.78 4.58
CA GLY A 3 55.00 -32.57 3.91
C GLY A 3 54.59 -33.66 4.90
N SER A 4 53.35 -33.65 5.37
CA SER A 4 52.60 -34.88 5.70
C SER A 4 51.13 -34.55 5.86
N LEU A 5 50.43 -34.74 4.75
CA LEU A 5 49.00 -34.96 4.65
C LEU A 5 48.62 -36.28 5.34
N CYS A 6 47.32 -36.42 5.62
CA CYS A 6 46.58 -37.68 5.69
C CYS A 6 46.65 -38.49 6.99
N LYS A 7 45.67 -38.28 7.87
CA LYS A 7 44.76 -39.31 8.41
C LYS A 7 43.88 -38.70 9.51
N MET A 8 42.66 -38.30 9.15
CA MET A 8 41.45 -38.42 9.97
C MET A 8 40.27 -37.87 9.17
N LEU A 9 39.91 -38.63 8.13
CA LEU A 9 38.61 -38.58 7.46
C LEU A 9 37.87 -39.82 7.95
N SER A 10 36.93 -39.65 8.87
CA SER A 10 35.75 -40.52 9.05
C SER A 10 35.01 -40.09 10.32
N ALA A 11 33.69 -39.92 10.20
CA ALA A 11 32.70 -39.80 11.28
C ALA A 11 32.53 -38.43 11.97
N VAL A 12 32.03 -37.42 11.23
CA VAL A 12 30.94 -36.56 11.73
C VAL A 12 30.09 -36.09 10.54
N SER A 13 29.21 -36.95 10.06
CA SER A 13 28.12 -36.56 9.15
C SER A 13 26.83 -37.05 9.78
N SER A 14 26.16 -36.17 10.53
CA SER A 14 24.75 -36.19 10.97
C SER A 14 24.61 -35.22 12.14
N LEU A 15 23.50 -34.48 12.21
CA LEU A 15 23.18 -33.39 13.14
C LEU A 15 23.76 -32.02 12.78
N LEU A 16 23.11 -31.34 11.84
CA LEU A 16 22.90 -29.88 11.87
C LEU A 16 21.61 -29.61 11.09
N LEU A 17 20.47 -29.91 11.71
CA LEU A 17 19.13 -29.51 11.27
C LEU A 17 18.33 -29.15 12.50
N LEU A 18 18.47 -27.91 12.98
CA LEU A 18 17.52 -27.25 13.86
C LEU A 18 17.68 -25.73 13.69
N PRO A 19 16.75 -25.05 13.01
CA PRO A 19 16.41 -23.68 13.33
C PRO A 19 14.94 -23.67 13.77
N SER A 20 14.70 -23.74 15.07
CA SER A 20 13.34 -23.61 15.61
C SER A 20 13.37 -23.14 17.06
N VAL A 21 13.81 -21.90 17.31
CA VAL A 21 13.39 -21.13 18.49
C VAL A 21 13.55 -19.62 18.22
N VAL A 22 12.84 -19.05 17.22
CA VAL A 22 12.44 -17.63 17.22
C VAL A 22 11.20 -17.48 16.32
N ALA A 23 10.05 -18.01 16.74
CA ALA A 23 8.77 -17.79 16.07
C ALA A 23 7.63 -17.88 17.10
N GLU A 24 7.78 -17.17 18.20
CA GLU A 24 6.74 -16.99 19.20
C GLU A 24 6.76 -15.53 19.60
N LEU A 25 5.78 -14.82 19.04
CA LEU A 25 5.26 -13.47 19.32
C LEU A 25 4.77 -12.97 17.94
N TYR A 26 3.47 -12.67 17.81
CA TYR A 26 2.79 -11.99 16.67
C TYR A 26 1.75 -12.72 15.80
N GLY A 27 1.36 -13.98 16.04
CA GLY A 27 0.22 -14.60 15.29
C GLY A 27 -1.03 -14.85 16.14
N SER A 28 -2.21 -14.40 15.70
CA SER A 28 -3.52 -14.82 16.25
C SER A 28 -4.24 -15.78 15.30
N GLU A 29 -4.99 -16.74 15.84
CA GLU A 29 -5.75 -17.73 15.06
C GLU A 29 -6.66 -17.11 13.97
N GLN A 30 -6.86 -17.84 12.88
CA GLN A 30 -7.70 -17.40 11.76
C GLN A 30 -9.17 -17.70 12.04
N MET A 31 -9.96 -16.64 12.31
CA MET A 31 -11.39 -16.79 12.65
C MET A 31 -12.30 -16.68 11.41
N PRO A 32 -13.19 -17.65 11.14
CA PRO A 32 -14.21 -17.55 10.09
C PRO A 32 -15.33 -16.58 10.48
N LEU A 33 -15.90 -15.85 9.52
CA LEU A 33 -16.92 -14.82 9.78
C LEU A 33 -18.34 -15.35 10.13
N LYS A 34 -18.61 -16.66 10.13
CA LYS A 34 -19.95 -17.22 10.42
C LYS A 34 -19.96 -18.20 11.60
N ASN A 35 -20.74 -17.87 12.63
CA ASN A 35 -20.99 -18.68 13.83
C ASN A 35 -22.12 -19.68 13.60
N ASP A 36 -21.82 -20.97 13.78
CA ASP A 36 -22.80 -22.00 14.19
C ASP A 36 -22.11 -23.26 14.78
N ILE A 37 -20.79 -23.40 14.64
CA ILE A 37 -20.00 -24.48 15.25
C ILE A 37 -18.64 -23.88 15.67
N ASN A 38 -18.14 -24.23 16.85
CA ASN A 38 -16.85 -23.76 17.37
C ASN A 38 -15.67 -24.34 16.56
N TYR A 39 -15.40 -23.74 15.40
CA TYR A 39 -14.27 -24.08 14.52
C TYR A 39 -12.97 -23.34 14.91
N GLU A 40 -13.01 -22.53 15.98
CA GLU A 40 -11.85 -21.76 16.48
C GLU A 40 -10.64 -22.68 16.73
N GLU A 41 -10.86 -23.87 17.30
CA GLU A 41 -9.78 -24.83 17.58
C GLU A 41 -9.23 -25.57 16.34
N VAL A 42 -9.83 -25.41 15.15
CA VAL A 42 -9.55 -26.24 13.97
C VAL A 42 -8.87 -25.45 12.83
N CYS A 43 -9.04 -24.13 12.79
CA CYS A 43 -8.46 -23.30 11.73
C CYS A 43 -7.07 -22.78 12.14
N PRO A 44 -5.98 -23.26 11.50
CA PRO A 44 -4.64 -22.83 11.88
C PRO A 44 -4.42 -21.35 11.55
N ASP A 45 -3.58 -20.69 12.34
CA ASP A 45 -2.97 -19.41 11.96
C ASP A 45 -2.33 -19.51 10.56
N TYR A 46 -2.67 -18.58 9.67
CA TYR A 46 -2.27 -18.68 8.26
C TYR A 46 -0.75 -18.50 8.08
N THR A 47 -0.11 -17.69 8.90
CA THR A 47 1.35 -17.49 8.87
C THR A 47 2.06 -18.81 9.17
N ARG A 48 1.58 -19.57 10.16
CA ARG A 48 2.07 -20.93 10.44
C ARG A 48 1.69 -21.92 9.36
N TYR A 49 0.46 -21.86 8.83
CA TYR A 49 -0.02 -22.77 7.79
C TYR A 49 0.80 -22.65 6.51
N SER A 50 1.02 -21.42 6.03
CA SER A 50 1.70 -21.12 4.76
C SER A 50 3.19 -21.44 4.76
N ALA A 51 3.80 -21.66 5.93
CA ALA A 51 5.20 -22.04 6.09
C ALA A 51 5.51 -23.48 5.64
N TYR A 52 4.49 -24.30 5.35
CA TYR A 52 4.66 -25.71 4.98
C TYR A 52 4.06 -26.02 3.60
N PRO A 53 4.63 -27.00 2.86
CA PRO A 53 4.01 -27.51 1.64
C PRO A 53 2.78 -28.37 1.93
N HIS A 54 1.67 -28.09 1.26
CA HIS A 54 0.42 -28.85 1.29
C HIS A 54 0.07 -29.43 -0.08
N ARG A 55 -0.50 -30.63 -0.04
CA ARG A 55 -1.03 -31.32 -1.22
C ARG A 55 -2.46 -30.86 -1.53
N PRO A 56 -2.92 -30.99 -2.79
CA PRO A 56 -2.18 -31.50 -3.95
C PRO A 56 -1.16 -30.48 -4.50
N LEU A 57 0.05 -30.94 -4.83
CA LEU A 57 1.02 -30.12 -5.55
C LEU A 57 0.54 -29.91 -6.99
N SER A 58 0.93 -28.81 -7.63
CA SER A 58 0.71 -28.64 -9.08
C SER A 58 1.48 -29.70 -9.89
N GLU A 59 0.98 -30.00 -11.08
CA GLU A 59 1.56 -31.02 -11.98
C GLU A 59 2.73 -30.48 -12.82
N GLY A 60 3.15 -29.23 -12.59
CA GLY A 60 4.26 -28.61 -13.30
C GLY A 60 5.62 -28.98 -12.69
N PRO A 61 6.72 -28.62 -13.38
CA PRO A 61 8.07 -28.98 -12.96
C PRO A 61 8.48 -28.37 -11.60
N LEU A 62 7.84 -27.28 -11.16
CA LEU A 62 8.10 -26.68 -9.84
C LEU A 62 7.30 -27.34 -8.71
N ALA A 63 6.25 -28.11 -9.03
CA ALA A 63 5.39 -28.80 -8.08
C ALA A 63 4.95 -27.91 -6.90
N LEU A 64 4.42 -26.72 -7.22
CA LEU A 64 4.01 -25.72 -6.25
C LEU A 64 2.88 -26.23 -5.34
N SER A 65 2.99 -25.86 -4.07
CA SER A 65 2.03 -26.21 -3.02
C SER A 65 0.65 -25.59 -3.26
N PHE A 66 -0.40 -26.29 -2.83
CA PHE A 66 -1.67 -25.62 -2.53
C PHE A 66 -1.49 -24.81 -1.25
N GLN A 67 -1.90 -23.54 -1.22
CA GLN A 67 -1.72 -22.67 -0.05
C GLN A 67 -2.99 -21.98 0.40
N ARG A 68 -4.15 -22.28 -0.19
CA ARG A 68 -5.40 -21.71 0.30
C ARG A 68 -5.84 -22.44 1.58
N PRO A 69 -6.35 -21.73 2.59
CA PRO A 69 -7.00 -22.37 3.73
C PRO A 69 -8.14 -23.29 3.30
N HIS A 70 -8.46 -24.25 4.16
CA HIS A 70 -9.67 -25.06 4.01
C HIS A 70 -10.89 -24.11 3.85
N PRO A 71 -11.88 -24.40 2.99
CA PRO A 71 -12.98 -23.47 2.72
C PRO A 71 -13.71 -22.92 3.95
N LYS A 72 -13.80 -23.71 5.03
CA LYS A 72 -14.40 -23.29 6.31
C LYS A 72 -13.55 -22.31 7.14
N CYS A 73 -12.26 -22.20 6.84
CA CYS A 73 -11.32 -21.30 7.53
C CYS A 73 -11.07 -20.02 6.74
N ARG A 74 -11.65 -19.89 5.54
CA ARG A 74 -11.53 -18.67 4.73
C ARG A 74 -12.30 -17.55 5.40
N THR A 75 -11.67 -16.39 5.53
CA THR A 75 -12.24 -15.26 6.27
C THR A 75 -13.40 -14.62 5.52
N PHE A 76 -13.43 -14.67 4.19
CA PHE A 76 -14.50 -14.12 3.38
C PHE A 76 -14.77 -15.02 2.17
N HIS A 77 -16.04 -15.17 1.79
CA HIS A 77 -16.45 -16.04 0.69
C HIS A 77 -17.22 -15.28 -0.38
N SER A 78 -16.87 -15.52 -1.63
CA SER A 78 -17.60 -15.05 -2.82
C SER A 78 -17.57 -16.13 -3.91
N ASP A 79 -18.75 -16.53 -4.38
CA ASP A 79 -18.87 -17.46 -5.51
C ASP A 79 -18.31 -16.87 -6.80
N VAL A 80 -18.35 -15.53 -6.95
CA VAL A 80 -17.78 -14.84 -8.11
C VAL A 80 -16.26 -14.94 -8.11
N ILE A 81 -15.60 -14.85 -6.95
CA ILE A 81 -14.15 -15.05 -6.82
C ILE A 81 -13.77 -16.49 -7.19
N GLU A 82 -14.47 -17.49 -6.66
CA GLU A 82 -14.22 -18.90 -7.01
C GLU A 82 -14.41 -19.16 -8.51
N LYS A 83 -15.41 -18.53 -9.13
CA LYS A 83 -15.63 -18.61 -10.57
C LYS A 83 -14.47 -17.98 -11.35
N VAL A 84 -13.98 -16.81 -10.95
CA VAL A 84 -12.81 -16.17 -11.59
C VAL A 84 -11.59 -17.07 -11.50
N ILE A 85 -11.36 -17.70 -10.34
CA ILE A 85 -10.27 -18.66 -10.15
C ILE A 85 -10.39 -19.82 -11.14
N GLY A 86 -11.56 -20.47 -11.21
CA GLY A 86 -11.80 -21.57 -12.14
C GLY A 86 -11.65 -21.16 -13.62
N ASP A 87 -12.22 -20.02 -14.00
CA ASP A 87 -12.17 -19.51 -15.37
C ASP A 87 -10.75 -19.13 -15.80
N VAL A 88 -9.95 -18.53 -14.91
CA VAL A 88 -8.57 -18.12 -15.21
C VAL A 88 -7.63 -19.34 -15.24
N THR A 89 -7.65 -20.16 -14.19
CA THR A 89 -6.74 -21.31 -14.06
C THR A 89 -6.98 -22.36 -15.16
N SER A 90 -8.24 -22.61 -15.55
CA SER A 90 -8.56 -23.54 -16.65
C SER A 90 -8.01 -23.11 -18.03
N ARG A 91 -7.71 -21.81 -18.21
CA ARG A 91 -7.11 -21.27 -19.44
C ARG A 91 -5.58 -21.19 -19.38
N MET A 92 -4.97 -21.39 -18.22
CA MET A 92 -3.53 -21.33 -18.05
C MET A 92 -2.88 -22.66 -18.46
N LYS A 93 -1.98 -22.59 -19.46
CA LYS A 93 -1.23 -23.78 -19.92
C LYS A 93 -0.18 -24.26 -18.94
N ASN A 94 0.37 -23.38 -18.11
CA ASN A 94 1.38 -23.74 -17.11
C ASN A 94 0.68 -24.04 -15.78
N PRO A 95 0.66 -25.31 -15.32
CA PRO A 95 0.00 -25.70 -14.07
C PRO A 95 0.61 -25.07 -12.82
N ASP A 96 1.92 -24.76 -12.80
CA ASP A 96 2.54 -24.03 -11.69
C ASP A 96 2.07 -22.58 -11.66
N LEU A 97 1.93 -21.92 -12.82
CA LEU A 97 1.38 -20.57 -12.88
C LEU A 97 -0.10 -20.53 -12.48
N ALA A 98 -0.89 -21.53 -12.90
CA ALA A 98 -2.26 -21.70 -12.44
C ALA A 98 -2.33 -21.83 -10.92
N ARG A 99 -1.46 -22.65 -10.32
CA ARG A 99 -1.40 -22.81 -8.86
C ARG A 99 -1.01 -21.51 -8.16
N LEU A 100 -0.06 -20.76 -8.71
CA LEU A 100 0.32 -19.47 -8.14
C LEU A 100 -0.84 -18.47 -8.17
N PHE A 101 -1.56 -18.38 -9.29
CA PHE A 101 -2.75 -17.53 -9.40
C PHE A 101 -3.85 -17.97 -8.41
N GLU A 102 -4.12 -19.27 -8.32
CA GLU A 102 -5.11 -19.84 -7.41
C GLU A 102 -4.79 -19.54 -5.95
N ASN A 103 -3.51 -19.59 -5.54
CA ASN A 103 -3.10 -19.26 -4.19
C ASN A 103 -3.13 -17.74 -3.92
N ALA A 104 -2.66 -16.93 -4.87
CA ALA A 104 -2.43 -15.50 -4.65
C ALA A 104 -3.69 -14.65 -4.83
N PHE A 105 -4.50 -14.92 -5.87
CA PHE A 105 -5.65 -14.08 -6.21
C PHE A 105 -6.68 -13.97 -5.08
N PRO A 106 -7.08 -15.03 -4.37
CA PRO A 106 -8.00 -14.94 -3.24
C PRO A 106 -7.30 -14.77 -1.89
N SER A 107 -5.97 -14.58 -1.82
CA SER A 107 -5.25 -14.60 -0.53
C SER A 107 -5.83 -13.59 0.46
N THR A 108 -6.15 -12.37 0.03
CA THR A 108 -6.80 -11.36 0.87
C THR A 108 -8.16 -11.85 1.39
N THR A 109 -9.05 -12.32 0.51
CA THR A 109 -10.37 -12.79 0.96
C THR A 109 -10.30 -14.05 1.81
N ASP A 110 -9.33 -14.91 1.52
CA ASP A 110 -9.14 -16.14 2.25
C ASP A 110 -8.58 -15.85 3.65
N THR A 111 -7.74 -14.83 3.87
CA THR A 111 -6.94 -14.72 5.11
C THR A 111 -6.90 -13.39 5.84
N THR A 112 -7.14 -12.25 5.17
CA THR A 112 -6.86 -10.93 5.76
C THR A 112 -8.09 -10.09 6.11
N ILE A 113 -9.29 -10.50 5.71
CA ILE A 113 -10.54 -9.81 6.09
C ILE A 113 -10.93 -10.26 7.51
N LYS A 114 -10.35 -9.61 8.53
CA LYS A 114 -10.55 -10.03 9.93
C LYS A 114 -11.87 -9.60 10.53
N PHE A 115 -12.50 -8.57 9.97
CA PHE A 115 -13.83 -8.17 10.38
C PHE A 115 -14.59 -7.62 9.17
N HIS A 116 -15.86 -8.01 9.05
CA HIS A 116 -16.80 -7.39 8.13
C HIS A 116 -18.21 -7.41 8.72
N THR A 117 -18.90 -6.29 8.66
CA THR A 117 -20.32 -6.16 8.98
C THR A 117 -21.03 -5.39 7.88
N ALA A 118 -22.29 -5.74 7.61
CA ALA A 118 -23.15 -4.98 6.69
C ALA A 118 -23.91 -3.83 7.40
N GLY A 119 -23.70 -3.64 8.71
CA GLY A 119 -24.23 -2.47 9.44
C GLY A 119 -25.51 -2.66 10.23
N THR A 120 -25.82 -3.88 10.71
CA THR A 120 -26.94 -4.11 11.65
C THR A 120 -26.47 -4.34 13.09
N THR A 121 -25.66 -3.45 13.65
CA THR A 121 -25.46 -3.43 15.10
C THR A 121 -26.14 -2.21 15.69
N GLU A 122 -27.28 -2.45 16.34
CA GLU A 122 -27.87 -1.58 17.33
C GLU A 122 -26.87 -1.35 18.48
N ASN A 123 -25.83 -0.55 18.26
CA ASN A 123 -24.98 -0.14 19.36
C ASN A 123 -25.66 1.04 20.05
N LYS A 124 -26.04 0.76 21.31
CA LYS A 124 -26.65 1.68 22.28
C LYS A 124 -26.06 3.07 22.11
N LYS A 125 -26.95 4.06 21.96
CA LYS A 125 -26.66 5.50 22.06
C LYS A 125 -25.71 5.72 23.25
N SER A 126 -24.41 5.77 23.03
CA SER A 126 -23.49 6.40 23.99
C SER A 126 -23.64 7.89 23.78
N TRP A 127 -23.65 8.67 24.85
CA TRP A 127 -23.82 10.12 24.77
C TRP A 127 -22.59 10.70 24.06
N ARG A 128 -22.69 10.88 22.75
CA ARG A 128 -21.59 11.35 21.92
C ARG A 128 -21.88 12.75 21.40
N GLY A 129 -20.82 13.55 21.28
CA GLY A 129 -20.90 14.93 20.79
C GLY A 129 -21.20 14.98 19.29
N ALA A 130 -21.45 16.19 18.76
CA ALA A 130 -21.75 16.40 17.34
C ALA A 130 -20.66 15.87 16.37
N TYR A 131 -19.42 15.66 16.85
CA TYR A 131 -18.31 15.13 16.06
C TYR A 131 -18.37 13.61 15.79
N ASP A 132 -19.21 12.88 16.53
CA ASP A 132 -19.32 11.41 16.45
C ASP A 132 -20.60 10.95 15.74
N GLU A 133 -21.43 11.87 15.23
CA GLU A 133 -22.64 11.53 14.48
C GLU A 133 -22.27 10.74 13.21
N GLY A 134 -22.88 9.58 13.01
CA GLY A 134 -22.57 8.69 11.89
C GLY A 134 -21.31 7.83 12.07
N LYS A 135 -20.58 7.95 13.18
CA LYS A 135 -19.35 7.16 13.43
C LYS A 135 -19.68 5.67 13.59
N TRP A 136 -19.05 4.85 12.76
CA TRP A 136 -19.25 3.39 12.69
C TRP A 136 -20.64 2.92 12.20
N GLU A 137 -21.36 3.74 11.44
CA GLU A 137 -22.65 3.38 10.83
C GLU A 137 -22.49 2.76 9.43
N GLY A 138 -23.38 1.81 9.11
CA GLY A 138 -23.37 1.12 7.82
C GLY A 138 -22.34 -0.01 7.76
N PRO A 139 -21.96 -0.46 6.55
CA PRO A 139 -20.97 -1.52 6.41
C PRO A 139 -19.60 -1.03 6.87
N HIS A 140 -18.84 -1.94 7.49
CA HIS A 140 -17.47 -1.72 7.90
C HIS A 140 -16.65 -2.99 7.67
N SER A 141 -15.42 -2.81 7.22
CA SER A 141 -14.48 -3.90 6.95
C SER A 141 -13.12 -3.56 7.52
N PHE A 142 -12.43 -4.54 8.10
CA PHE A 142 -11.06 -4.41 8.60
C PHE A 142 -10.19 -5.43 7.87
N VAL A 143 -9.18 -4.94 7.16
CA VAL A 143 -8.31 -5.72 6.28
C VAL A 143 -6.87 -5.60 6.76
N ILE A 144 -6.36 -6.68 7.36
CA ILE A 144 -5.00 -6.70 7.89
C ILE A 144 -3.95 -6.90 6.79
N THR A 145 -2.68 -6.62 7.07
CA THR A 145 -1.58 -6.84 6.11
C THR A 145 -1.31 -8.34 5.87
N GLY A 146 -1.53 -9.16 6.89
CA GLY A 146 -1.33 -10.61 6.84
C GLY A 146 -0.89 -11.15 8.19
N ASP A 147 0.42 -11.12 8.43
CA ASP A 147 1.05 -11.59 9.68
C ASP A 147 0.96 -10.58 10.83
N ILE A 148 0.61 -9.32 10.55
CA ILE A 148 0.37 -8.26 11.54
C ILE A 148 -1.12 -7.95 11.60
N ILE A 149 -1.69 -7.93 12.81
CA ILE A 149 -3.10 -7.59 13.05
C ILE A 149 -3.27 -6.07 13.14
N ALA A 150 -3.01 -5.40 12.02
CA ALA A 150 -3.20 -3.98 11.83
C ALA A 150 -3.51 -3.70 10.36
N GLU A 151 -4.24 -2.63 10.12
CA GLU A 151 -4.61 -2.19 8.77
C GLU A 151 -3.78 -0.99 8.36
N TRP A 152 -2.97 -1.17 7.31
CA TRP A 152 -2.39 -0.04 6.58
C TRP A 152 -3.40 0.46 5.54
N LEU A 153 -3.56 1.77 5.44
CA LEU A 153 -4.44 2.37 4.42
C LEU A 153 -3.99 2.01 3.00
N ARG A 154 -2.66 1.98 2.77
CA ARG A 154 -2.04 1.52 1.53
C ARG A 154 -2.36 0.05 1.23
N ASP A 155 -2.04 -0.83 2.16
CA ASP A 155 -2.10 -2.28 1.96
C ASP A 155 -3.54 -2.76 1.76
N SER A 156 -4.47 -2.34 2.62
CA SER A 156 -5.89 -2.70 2.49
C SER A 156 -6.48 -2.24 1.16
N THR A 157 -6.12 -1.05 0.69
CA THR A 157 -6.55 -0.55 -0.62
C THR A 157 -6.02 -1.42 -1.76
N ASN A 158 -4.73 -1.73 -1.77
CA ASN A 158 -4.10 -2.50 -2.84
C ASN A 158 -4.53 -3.98 -2.80
N GLN A 159 -4.75 -4.54 -1.62
CA GLN A 159 -5.30 -5.88 -1.42
C GLN A 159 -6.72 -6.02 -1.99
N LEU A 160 -7.53 -4.96 -1.92
CA LEU A 160 -8.91 -4.97 -2.44
C LEU A 160 -9.00 -4.59 -3.94
N SER A 161 -7.96 -3.99 -4.52
CA SER A 161 -7.95 -3.53 -5.91
C SER A 161 -8.36 -4.62 -6.94
N PRO A 162 -7.88 -5.88 -6.86
CA PRO A 162 -8.27 -6.92 -7.82
C PRO A 162 -9.77 -7.29 -7.79
N TYR A 163 -10.47 -6.96 -6.70
CA TYR A 163 -11.89 -7.29 -6.51
C TYR A 163 -12.84 -6.13 -6.86
N GLN A 164 -12.33 -4.90 -7.04
CA GLN A 164 -13.13 -3.74 -7.45
C GLN A 164 -14.00 -4.01 -8.69
N PRO A 165 -13.49 -4.63 -9.79
CA PRO A 165 -14.32 -4.93 -10.97
C PRO A 165 -15.43 -5.96 -10.72
N LEU A 166 -15.37 -6.71 -9.61
CA LEU A 166 -16.33 -7.74 -9.22
C LEU A 166 -17.45 -7.18 -8.34
N ALA A 167 -17.26 -6.02 -7.70
CA ALA A 167 -18.22 -5.41 -6.78
C ALA A 167 -19.62 -5.22 -7.42
N LYS A 168 -19.68 -4.85 -8.69
CA LYS A 168 -20.97 -4.69 -9.40
C LYS A 168 -21.73 -6.01 -9.60
N LYS A 169 -21.04 -7.15 -9.52
CA LYS A 169 -21.59 -8.49 -9.78
C LYS A 169 -21.88 -9.27 -8.50
N ASP A 170 -21.26 -8.88 -7.39
CA ASP A 170 -21.39 -9.56 -6.10
C ASP A 170 -21.68 -8.55 -4.98
N PRO A 171 -22.90 -8.54 -4.42
CA PRO A 171 -23.27 -7.66 -3.31
C PRO A 171 -22.39 -7.81 -2.07
N ALA A 172 -21.81 -9.00 -1.82
CA ALA A 172 -20.92 -9.20 -0.70
C ALA A 172 -19.60 -8.44 -0.92
N ILE A 173 -19.02 -8.52 -2.13
CA ILE A 173 -17.80 -7.76 -2.48
C ILE A 173 -18.10 -6.25 -2.47
N TYR A 174 -19.27 -5.85 -2.98
CA TYR A 174 -19.70 -4.45 -2.91
C TYR A 174 -19.74 -3.95 -1.46
N SER A 175 -20.41 -4.68 -0.57
CA SER A 175 -20.51 -4.36 0.87
C SER A 175 -19.15 -4.35 1.54
N LEU A 176 -18.27 -5.31 1.21
CA LEU A 176 -16.91 -5.39 1.73
C LEU A 176 -16.11 -4.12 1.40
N ILE A 177 -16.09 -3.70 0.14
CA ILE A 177 -15.30 -2.56 -0.31
C ILE A 177 -15.91 -1.25 0.21
N LEU A 178 -17.23 -1.10 0.17
CA LEU A 178 -17.91 0.05 0.79
C LEU A 178 -17.58 0.12 2.29
N GLY A 179 -17.56 -1.02 2.97
CA GLY A 179 -17.17 -1.10 4.37
C GLY A 179 -15.71 -0.74 4.63
N ALA A 180 -14.80 -1.06 3.71
CA ALA A 180 -13.41 -0.64 3.81
C ALA A 180 -13.29 0.90 3.65
N ILE A 181 -14.03 1.50 2.71
CA ILE A 181 -14.05 2.97 2.56
C ILE A 181 -14.57 3.66 3.83
N ASN A 182 -15.63 3.12 4.43
CA ASN A 182 -16.19 3.66 5.67
C ASN A 182 -15.21 3.52 6.84
N THR A 183 -14.56 2.36 6.99
CA THR A 183 -13.54 2.15 8.03
C THR A 183 -12.37 3.11 7.86
N GLN A 184 -11.80 3.22 6.64
CA GLN A 184 -10.69 4.15 6.39
C GLN A 184 -11.10 5.62 6.60
N SER A 185 -12.37 5.98 6.36
CA SER A 185 -12.87 7.33 6.68
C SER A 185 -12.72 7.64 8.17
N GLU A 186 -13.06 6.69 9.05
CA GLU A 186 -12.91 6.85 10.50
C GLU A 186 -11.44 7.00 10.91
N TYR A 187 -10.56 6.18 10.33
CA TYR A 187 -9.12 6.24 10.56
C TYR A 187 -8.50 7.57 10.14
N VAL A 188 -8.83 8.07 8.94
CA VAL A 188 -8.37 9.38 8.45
C VAL A 188 -8.88 10.50 9.35
N ILE A 189 -10.13 10.45 9.83
CA ILE A 189 -10.67 11.50 10.70
C ILE A 189 -9.98 11.51 12.06
N GLU A 190 -9.69 10.33 12.59
CA GLU A 190 -9.12 10.19 13.93
C GLU A 190 -7.63 10.52 13.98
N SER A 191 -6.84 10.08 13.00
CA SER A 191 -5.40 10.26 12.99
C SER A 191 -4.83 10.29 11.56
N PRO A 192 -5.00 11.41 10.83
CA PRO A 192 -4.68 11.51 9.40
C PRO A 192 -3.19 11.48 9.07
N TYR A 193 -2.32 11.54 10.09
CA TYR A 193 -0.88 11.46 9.95
C TYR A 193 -0.35 10.04 10.13
N CYS A 194 -1.19 9.07 10.45
CA CYS A 194 -0.77 7.71 10.74
C CYS A 194 -1.03 6.76 9.56
N ASN A 195 -0.09 5.84 9.32
CA ASN A 195 -0.14 4.85 8.24
C ASN A 195 -0.95 3.60 8.62
N ALA A 196 -0.93 3.19 9.90
CA ALA A 196 -1.44 1.91 10.36
C ALA A 196 -2.40 2.00 11.56
N PHE A 197 -3.47 1.22 11.52
CA PHE A 197 -4.57 1.30 12.49
C PHE A 197 -4.89 -0.04 13.15
N GLN A 198 -5.33 0.05 14.39
CA GLN A 198 -5.85 -1.07 15.19
C GLN A 198 -7.22 -1.52 14.67
N PRO A 199 -7.69 -2.73 15.04
CA PRO A 199 -9.04 -3.16 14.72
C PRO A 199 -10.09 -2.12 15.16
N PRO A 200 -11.13 -1.87 14.35
CA PRO A 200 -12.14 -0.88 14.70
C PRO A 200 -12.86 -1.33 15.98
N PRO A 201 -13.23 -0.43 16.90
CA PRO A 201 -13.85 -0.81 18.17
C PRO A 201 -15.09 -1.70 18.04
N ILE A 202 -15.85 -1.53 16.95
CA ILE A 202 -17.04 -2.34 16.63
C ILE A 202 -16.73 -3.80 16.29
N SER A 203 -15.47 -4.14 16.01
CA SER A 203 -15.06 -5.51 15.71
C SER A 203 -14.95 -6.39 16.96
N GLY A 204 -14.75 -5.79 18.14
CA GLY A 204 -14.45 -6.53 19.38
C GLY A 204 -13.11 -7.28 19.36
N LEU A 205 -12.29 -7.11 18.32
CA LEU A 205 -10.97 -7.74 18.21
C LEU A 205 -9.97 -7.08 19.17
N PRO A 206 -9.01 -7.84 19.72
CA PRO A 206 -7.98 -7.29 20.58
C PRO A 206 -7.00 -6.42 19.78
N ILE A 207 -6.52 -5.35 20.41
CA ILE A 207 -5.44 -4.52 19.87
C ILE A 207 -4.09 -5.24 19.98
N THR A 208 -3.12 -4.81 19.16
CA THR A 208 -1.75 -5.33 19.22
C THR A 208 -0.74 -4.22 19.51
N HIS A 209 0.32 -4.53 20.25
CA HIS A 209 1.40 -3.57 20.51
C HIS A 209 2.52 -3.73 19.47
N ASN A 210 2.88 -2.63 18.81
CA ASN A 210 3.95 -2.60 17.81
C ASN A 210 5.38 -2.71 18.43
N GLY A 211 5.51 -2.57 19.75
CA GLY A 211 6.78 -2.67 20.47
C GLY A 211 7.76 -1.50 20.24
N GLN A 212 7.29 -0.41 19.63
CA GLN A 212 8.11 0.76 19.28
C GLN A 212 7.95 1.89 20.30
N ASP A 213 9.02 2.67 20.48
CA ASP A 213 9.07 3.84 21.37
C ASP A 213 9.05 5.11 20.52
N ASP A 214 7.84 5.45 20.06
CA ASP A 214 7.57 6.55 19.15
C ASP A 214 7.12 7.81 19.90
N VAL A 215 7.73 8.95 19.56
CA VAL A 215 7.30 10.27 19.99
C VAL A 215 6.78 11.01 18.78
N VAL A 216 5.47 11.24 18.75
CA VAL A 216 4.75 11.80 17.61
C VAL A 216 3.96 13.04 18.01
N HIS A 217 3.96 14.04 17.14
CA HIS A 217 3.04 15.17 17.20
C HIS A 217 2.32 15.29 15.85
N PRO A 218 0.99 15.48 15.81
CA PRO A 218 0.07 15.43 16.96
C PRO A 218 0.10 14.07 17.68
N ALA A 219 -0.26 14.07 18.96
CA ALA A 219 -0.40 12.81 19.70
C ALA A 219 -1.55 11.99 19.10
N TYR A 220 -1.36 10.68 19.02
CA TYR A 220 -2.36 9.73 18.54
C TYR A 220 -2.86 8.85 19.70
N GLU A 221 -4.02 8.23 19.52
CA GLU A 221 -4.59 7.28 20.48
C GLU A 221 -4.07 5.85 20.18
N PRO A 222 -3.22 5.25 21.03
CA PRO A 222 -2.62 3.94 20.76
C PRO A 222 -3.63 2.79 20.70
N SER A 223 -4.84 2.95 21.26
CA SER A 223 -5.91 1.97 21.10
C SER A 223 -6.58 1.99 19.72
N SER A 224 -6.32 3.02 18.90
CA SER A 224 -6.84 3.16 17.54
C SER A 224 -5.74 3.10 16.47
N VAL A 225 -4.51 3.48 16.81
CA VAL A 225 -3.38 3.55 15.89
C VAL A 225 -2.34 2.49 16.24
N PHE A 226 -1.91 1.74 15.22
CA PHE A 226 -0.83 0.75 15.34
C PHE A 226 0.55 1.38 15.09
N GLU A 227 0.68 2.23 14.08
CA GLU A 227 1.90 2.98 13.76
C GLU A 227 1.51 4.34 13.17
N CYS A 228 2.30 5.38 13.50
CA CYS A 228 2.00 6.74 13.07
C CYS A 228 3.13 7.37 12.25
N LYS A 229 3.61 6.67 11.22
CA LYS A 229 4.52 7.23 10.21
C LYS A 229 3.69 7.96 9.15
N TYR A 230 3.96 9.25 8.96
CA TYR A 230 3.23 10.05 7.97
C TYR A 230 3.71 9.78 6.56
N GLU A 231 2.82 9.18 5.78
CA GLU A 231 3.01 8.82 4.40
C GLU A 231 1.92 9.48 3.56
N LEU A 232 2.31 10.35 2.63
CA LEU A 232 1.36 11.03 1.76
C LEU A 232 0.55 10.02 0.93
N ASP A 233 1.13 8.86 0.59
CA ASP A 233 0.43 7.81 -0.14
C ASP A 233 -0.67 7.14 0.68
N SER A 234 -0.62 7.13 2.03
CA SER A 234 -1.71 6.58 2.85
C SER A 234 -3.02 7.34 2.59
N LEU A 235 -2.96 8.67 2.51
CA LEU A 235 -4.11 9.50 2.16
C LEU A 235 -4.48 9.39 0.67
N ALA A 236 -3.51 9.17 -0.22
CA ALA A 236 -3.77 8.94 -1.63
C ALA A 236 -4.48 7.60 -1.87
N HIS A 237 -4.14 6.55 -1.12
CA HIS A 237 -4.79 5.24 -1.18
C HIS A 237 -6.22 5.29 -0.64
N PHE A 238 -6.49 6.05 0.43
CA PHE A 238 -7.87 6.33 0.87
C PHE A 238 -8.74 6.87 -0.26
N LEU A 239 -8.25 7.87 -1.01
CA LEU A 239 -8.97 8.40 -2.17
C LEU A 239 -9.03 7.39 -3.33
N THR A 240 -7.97 6.61 -3.55
CA THR A 240 -7.91 5.57 -4.59
C THR A 240 -9.01 4.53 -4.37
N LEU A 241 -9.19 4.03 -3.15
CA LEU A 241 -10.19 3.03 -2.81
C LEU A 241 -11.61 3.49 -3.19
N ALA A 242 -11.95 4.73 -2.83
CA ALA A 242 -13.25 5.34 -3.14
C ALA A 242 -13.42 5.64 -4.64
N ASN A 243 -12.38 6.16 -5.29
CA ASN A 243 -12.39 6.46 -6.72
C ASN A 243 -12.57 5.20 -7.57
N ASP A 244 -11.83 4.13 -7.26
CA ASP A 244 -11.91 2.85 -7.96
C ASP A 244 -13.28 2.18 -7.74
N PHE A 245 -13.82 2.28 -6.52
CA PHE A 245 -15.17 1.79 -6.23
C PHE A 245 -16.22 2.51 -7.07
N HIS A 246 -16.16 3.83 -7.15
CA HIS A 246 -17.05 4.61 -8.00
C HIS A 246 -16.88 4.24 -9.49
N GLU A 247 -15.65 4.11 -9.98
CA GLU A 247 -15.35 3.78 -11.37
C GLU A 247 -15.96 2.43 -11.78
N HIS A 248 -15.85 1.42 -10.90
CA HIS A 248 -16.30 0.07 -11.22
C HIS A 248 -17.80 -0.16 -10.97
N THR A 249 -18.41 0.56 -10.03
CA THR A 249 -19.81 0.36 -9.64
C THR A 249 -20.75 1.45 -10.15
N GLY A 250 -20.26 2.67 -10.35
CA GLY A 250 -21.03 3.89 -10.53
C GLY A 250 -21.65 4.44 -9.24
N SER A 251 -21.42 3.78 -8.09
CA SER A 251 -22.04 4.14 -6.82
C SER A 251 -21.39 5.37 -6.19
N THR A 252 -22.21 6.19 -5.56
CA THR A 252 -21.78 7.32 -4.71
C THR A 252 -22.19 7.12 -3.25
N GLU A 253 -22.53 5.88 -2.86
CA GLU A 253 -23.01 5.55 -1.51
C GLU A 253 -21.97 5.85 -0.43
N PHE A 254 -20.67 5.78 -0.77
CA PHE A 254 -19.58 6.16 0.11
C PHE A 254 -19.50 7.67 0.40
N LEU A 255 -20.22 8.53 -0.33
CA LEU A 255 -20.26 9.98 -0.09
C LEU A 255 -21.13 10.32 1.13
N THR A 256 -20.81 9.71 2.27
CA THR A 256 -21.47 9.90 3.56
C THR A 256 -20.99 11.21 4.22
N PRO A 257 -21.73 11.75 5.20
CA PRO A 257 -21.25 12.87 6.00
C PRO A 257 -19.86 12.62 6.61
N ARG A 258 -19.60 11.40 7.11
CA ARG A 258 -18.29 10.99 7.62
C ARG A 258 -17.22 11.07 6.54
N TRP A 259 -17.47 10.54 5.35
CA TRP A 259 -16.49 10.59 4.27
C TRP A 259 -16.14 12.03 3.85
N TYR A 260 -17.10 12.95 3.87
CA TYR A 260 -16.80 14.37 3.62
C TYR A 260 -15.90 14.97 4.70
N VAL A 261 -16.10 14.63 5.98
CA VAL A 261 -15.19 15.05 7.07
C VAL A 261 -13.80 14.46 6.84
N ALA A 262 -13.68 13.19 6.45
CA ALA A 262 -12.40 12.58 6.10
C ALA A 262 -11.69 13.33 4.95
N LEU A 263 -12.43 13.68 3.89
CA LEU A 263 -11.87 14.45 2.77
C LEU A 263 -11.42 15.85 3.21
N GLU A 264 -12.19 16.55 4.05
CA GLU A 264 -11.77 17.84 4.62
C GLU A 264 -10.50 17.70 5.46
N THR A 265 -10.38 16.63 6.25
CA THR A 265 -9.18 16.31 7.02
C THR A 265 -7.98 16.06 6.11
N VAL A 266 -8.14 15.32 5.00
CA VAL A 266 -7.08 15.15 3.99
C VAL A 266 -6.61 16.51 3.49
N LEU A 267 -7.52 17.39 3.05
CA LEU A 267 -7.14 18.71 2.55
C LEU A 267 -6.44 19.57 3.60
N ALA A 268 -6.82 19.45 4.88
CA ALA A 268 -6.15 20.15 5.96
C ALA A 268 -4.71 19.63 6.16
N VAL A 269 -4.47 18.32 6.03
CA VAL A 269 -3.10 17.77 6.04
C VAL A 269 -2.30 18.24 4.83
N LEU A 270 -2.88 18.26 3.62
CA LEU A 270 -2.19 18.78 2.44
C LEU A 270 -1.77 20.24 2.63
N GLU A 271 -2.65 21.06 3.19
CA GLU A 271 -2.32 22.45 3.53
C GLU A 271 -1.15 22.53 4.52
N GLN A 272 -1.24 21.80 5.64
CA GLN A 272 -0.22 21.80 6.69
C GLN A 272 1.15 21.30 6.17
N GLN A 273 1.15 20.26 5.35
CA GLN A 273 2.36 19.60 4.86
C GLN A 273 2.91 20.19 3.56
N SER A 274 2.19 21.13 2.94
CA SER A 274 2.71 21.99 1.86
C SER A 274 3.53 23.19 2.37
N GLN A 275 3.51 23.45 3.68
CA GLN A 275 4.24 24.58 4.26
C GLN A 275 5.76 24.35 4.22
N SER A 276 6.48 25.40 3.85
CA SER A 276 7.95 25.45 3.89
C SER A 276 8.49 25.49 5.30
N THR A 277 9.75 25.08 5.45
CA THR A 277 10.47 25.14 6.73
C THR A 277 10.69 26.57 7.21
N PHE A 278 10.86 27.51 6.29
CA PHE A 278 11.01 28.93 6.59
C PHE A 278 9.93 29.74 5.89
N ASP A 279 9.41 30.73 6.59
CA ASP A 279 8.47 31.70 6.06
C ASP A 279 9.11 32.52 4.94
N PRO A 280 8.53 32.57 3.72
CA PRO A 280 9.15 33.24 2.58
C PRO A 280 9.29 34.76 2.74
N GLU A 281 8.45 35.39 3.55
CA GLU A 281 8.45 36.85 3.72
C GLU A 281 9.36 37.28 4.87
N THR A 282 9.34 36.53 5.97
CA THR A 282 10.03 36.89 7.22
C THR A 282 11.30 36.09 7.48
N GLY A 283 11.53 34.98 6.76
CA GLY A 283 12.65 34.06 6.97
C GLY A 283 12.58 33.27 8.29
N ARG A 284 11.49 33.40 9.06
CA ARG A 284 11.35 32.73 10.36
C ARG A 284 11.08 31.24 10.19
N PHE A 285 11.66 30.44 11.08
CA PHE A 285 11.35 29.01 11.15
C PHE A 285 9.86 28.80 11.42
N ARG A 286 9.21 28.02 10.56
CA ARG A 286 7.83 27.57 10.72
C ARG A 286 7.87 26.15 11.28
N ARG A 287 7.22 25.97 12.44
CA ARG A 287 7.13 24.66 13.08
C ARG A 287 6.22 23.76 12.24
N ASN A 288 6.73 22.60 11.79
CA ASN A 288 5.89 21.63 11.10
C ASN A 288 4.83 21.08 12.06
N GLN A 289 3.62 20.88 11.54
CA GLN A 289 2.52 20.31 12.32
C GLN A 289 2.79 18.84 12.69
N TYR A 290 3.45 18.09 11.81
CA TYR A 290 3.84 16.71 12.08
C TYR A 290 5.30 16.60 12.50
N THR A 291 5.57 15.86 13.57
CA THR A 291 6.93 15.42 13.92
C THR A 291 6.91 13.98 14.41
N PHE A 292 7.97 13.23 14.10
CA PHE A 292 8.12 11.84 14.50
C PHE A 292 9.56 11.54 14.88
N SER A 293 9.76 10.91 16.02
CA SER A 293 11.05 10.31 16.37
C SER A 293 10.87 8.97 17.05
N ARG A 294 11.64 7.98 16.62
CA ARG A 294 11.71 6.64 17.22
C ARG A 294 13.08 6.44 17.86
N ARG A 295 13.13 5.75 19.00
CA ARG A 295 14.39 5.29 19.58
C ARG A 295 14.90 4.06 18.82
N THR A 296 15.80 4.28 17.87
CA THR A 296 16.31 3.23 16.97
C THR A 296 17.79 3.47 16.60
N ASN A 297 18.47 2.42 16.14
CA ASN A 297 19.80 2.50 15.51
C ASN A 297 19.72 2.46 13.97
N THR A 298 18.52 2.36 13.39
CA THR A 298 18.29 2.34 11.95
C THR A 298 17.90 3.73 11.49
N GLY A 299 18.72 4.36 10.65
CA GLY A 299 18.54 5.76 10.26
C GLY A 299 17.27 6.05 9.46
N THR A 300 16.70 5.05 8.79
CA THR A 300 15.44 5.18 8.03
C THR A 300 14.20 5.06 8.93
N GLU A 301 14.35 4.63 10.17
CA GLU A 301 13.23 4.40 11.10
C GLU A 301 12.91 5.62 11.98
N THR A 302 13.52 6.78 11.72
CA THR A 302 13.31 8.01 12.49
C THR A 302 13.60 9.25 11.63
N LEU A 303 13.02 10.40 11.97
CA LEU A 303 13.27 11.64 11.23
C LEU A 303 14.39 12.46 11.88
N ASN A 304 15.25 13.04 11.05
CA ASN A 304 16.28 13.95 11.48
C ASN A 304 15.72 15.29 11.97
N LEU A 305 16.59 16.15 12.52
CA LEU A 305 16.24 17.49 13.00
C LEU A 305 15.11 17.48 14.05
N ASN A 306 15.28 16.67 15.11
CA ASN A 306 14.32 16.50 16.19
C ASN A 306 12.92 16.10 15.69
N GLY A 307 12.89 15.16 14.75
CA GLY A 307 11.66 14.57 14.25
C GLY A 307 10.95 15.38 13.16
N VAL A 308 11.55 16.45 12.63
CA VAL A 308 10.93 17.29 11.60
C VAL A 308 11.20 16.75 10.19
N GLY A 309 12.37 16.16 9.95
CA GLY A 309 12.86 15.87 8.61
C GLY A 309 13.66 17.03 8.00
N ASN A 310 14.34 16.79 6.87
CA ASN A 310 15.15 17.79 6.18
C ASN A 310 14.34 19.04 5.76
N PRO A 311 14.98 20.23 5.66
CA PRO A 311 14.30 21.47 5.28
C PRO A 311 13.70 21.42 3.87
N LEU A 312 12.53 22.05 3.70
CA LEU A 312 11.82 22.16 2.43
C LEU A 312 11.59 23.63 2.08
N ASN A 313 11.74 23.95 0.79
CA ASN A 313 11.56 25.30 0.26
C ASN A 313 10.07 25.65 0.07
N TYR A 314 9.78 26.94 -0.08
CA TYR A 314 8.44 27.45 -0.34
C TYR A 314 8.10 27.50 -1.82
N GLY A 315 6.81 27.68 -2.12
CA GLY A 315 6.33 27.99 -3.48
C GLY A 315 6.36 26.81 -4.46
N THR A 316 6.61 25.59 -3.98
CA THR A 316 6.74 24.41 -4.85
C THR A 316 5.40 23.82 -5.29
N GLY A 317 4.34 24.04 -4.51
CA GLY A 317 3.06 23.35 -4.67
C GLY A 317 3.10 21.85 -4.31
N LEU A 318 4.25 21.34 -3.89
CA LEU A 318 4.44 19.96 -3.44
C LEU A 318 4.08 19.82 -1.96
N VAL A 319 3.70 18.61 -1.57
CA VAL A 319 3.33 18.23 -0.21
C VAL A 319 4.38 17.29 0.35
N ARG A 320 4.81 17.53 1.60
CA ARG A 320 5.75 16.67 2.30
C ARG A 320 5.20 15.25 2.42
N SER A 321 6.06 14.25 2.26
CA SER A 321 5.86 12.91 2.84
C SER A 321 7.00 12.69 3.81
N ALA A 322 6.73 12.34 5.07
CA ALA A 322 7.81 12.10 6.02
C ALA A 322 8.47 10.75 5.76
N PHE A 323 7.65 9.74 5.45
CA PHE A 323 8.06 8.38 5.10
C PHE A 323 7.60 8.02 3.68
N ARG A 324 8.21 6.99 3.13
CA ARG A 324 7.90 6.36 1.84
C ARG A 324 6.89 5.23 2.04
N PRO A 325 6.30 4.66 0.98
CA PRO A 325 5.47 3.46 1.08
C PRO A 325 6.23 2.19 1.51
N SER A 326 7.55 2.26 1.71
CA SER A 326 8.37 1.23 2.37
C SER A 326 8.43 1.39 3.89
N ASP A 327 7.73 2.38 4.45
CA ASP A 327 7.81 2.86 5.82
C ASP A 327 9.21 3.45 6.21
N ASP A 328 10.12 3.62 5.24
CA ASP A 328 11.42 4.29 5.44
C ASP A 328 11.29 5.82 5.36
N ALA A 329 12.03 6.55 6.18
CA ALA A 329 12.10 8.00 6.15
C ALA A 329 12.59 8.51 4.77
N THR A 330 11.94 9.56 4.27
CA THR A 330 12.40 10.28 3.08
C THR A 330 13.72 10.98 3.36
N ILE A 331 14.58 11.07 2.34
CA ILE A 331 15.80 11.87 2.43
C ILE A 331 15.46 13.32 2.13
N LEU A 332 14.81 13.59 0.99
CA LEU A 332 14.23 14.92 0.71
C LEU A 332 12.70 14.81 0.75
N GLY A 333 12.08 15.62 1.60
CA GLY A 333 10.69 15.41 2.02
C GLY A 333 9.62 15.61 0.95
N PHE A 334 9.92 16.20 -0.21
CA PHE A 334 8.99 16.18 -1.35
C PHE A 334 9.19 14.91 -2.16
N PHE A 335 8.50 13.86 -1.74
CA PHE A 335 8.48 12.55 -2.39
C PHE A 335 7.59 12.58 -3.65
N ILE A 336 8.21 12.47 -4.82
CA ILE A 336 7.56 12.73 -6.12
C ILE A 336 6.48 11.69 -6.47
N PRO A 337 6.70 10.37 -6.33
CA PRO A 337 5.66 9.37 -6.58
C PRO A 337 4.36 9.59 -5.78
N ALA A 338 4.43 9.88 -4.48
CA ALA A 338 3.22 10.13 -3.68
C ALA A 338 2.53 11.45 -4.06
N ASN A 339 3.30 12.50 -4.39
CA ASN A 339 2.74 13.75 -4.91
C ASN A 339 2.01 13.52 -6.25
N ALA A 340 2.58 12.70 -7.14
CA ALA A 340 1.93 12.30 -8.38
C ALA A 340 0.64 11.50 -8.11
N GLN A 341 0.67 10.52 -7.19
CA GLN A 341 -0.50 9.73 -6.84
C GLN A 341 -1.62 10.61 -6.29
N ILE A 342 -1.36 11.42 -5.26
CA ILE A 342 -2.40 12.25 -4.63
C ILE A 342 -2.98 13.26 -5.63
N ALA A 343 -2.16 13.83 -6.53
CA ALA A 343 -2.63 14.74 -7.56
C ALA A 343 -3.64 14.07 -8.52
N VAL A 344 -3.37 12.83 -8.95
CA VAL A 344 -4.29 12.05 -9.78
C VAL A 344 -5.58 11.75 -9.01
N GLN A 345 -5.46 11.32 -7.75
CA GLN A 345 -6.64 10.94 -6.97
C GLN A 345 -7.52 12.13 -6.63
N LEU A 346 -6.96 13.30 -6.30
CA LEU A 346 -7.72 14.53 -6.11
C LEU A 346 -8.48 14.92 -7.38
N LYS A 347 -7.85 14.82 -8.56
CA LYS A 347 -8.52 15.09 -9.84
C LYS A 347 -9.70 14.14 -10.08
N ARG A 348 -9.53 12.84 -9.81
CA ARG A 348 -10.62 11.84 -9.92
C ARG A 348 -11.73 12.14 -8.92
N THR A 349 -11.39 12.41 -7.66
CA THR A 349 -12.35 12.77 -6.60
C THR A 349 -13.15 14.02 -6.96
N ALA A 350 -12.50 15.06 -7.49
CA ALA A 350 -13.19 16.28 -7.92
C ALA A 350 -14.23 16.01 -9.02
N ALA A 351 -13.92 15.12 -9.97
CA ALA A 351 -14.87 14.73 -11.02
C ALA A 351 -16.11 14.02 -10.45
N ILE A 352 -15.92 13.16 -9.44
CA ILE A 352 -17.03 12.49 -8.73
C ILE A 352 -17.87 13.52 -7.98
N LEU A 353 -17.24 14.41 -7.21
CA LEU A 353 -17.93 15.46 -6.44
C LEU A 353 -18.75 16.38 -7.34
N LYS A 354 -18.20 16.77 -8.50
CA LYS A 354 -18.91 17.57 -9.50
C LYS A 354 -20.14 16.85 -10.03
N SER A 355 -20.00 15.56 -10.35
CA SER A 355 -21.11 14.71 -10.81
C SER A 355 -22.18 14.50 -9.73
N ALA A 356 -21.79 14.51 -8.45
CA ALA A 356 -22.68 14.47 -7.29
C ALA A 356 -23.27 15.85 -6.91
N GLY A 357 -23.03 16.90 -7.70
CA GLY A 357 -23.57 18.24 -7.47
C GLY A 357 -22.86 19.06 -6.38
N LYS A 358 -21.69 18.61 -5.89
CA LYS A 358 -20.88 19.30 -4.86
C LYS A 358 -19.87 20.27 -5.48
N ASN A 359 -20.34 21.15 -6.36
CA ASN A 359 -19.49 21.97 -7.24
C ASN A 359 -18.42 22.81 -6.52
N LEU A 360 -18.78 23.51 -5.44
CA LEU A 360 -17.83 24.34 -4.69
C LEU A 360 -16.73 23.49 -4.05
N PHE A 361 -17.10 22.33 -3.51
CA PHE A 361 -16.12 21.44 -2.90
C PHE A 361 -15.23 20.77 -3.95
N ALA A 362 -15.83 20.36 -5.08
CA ALA A 362 -15.11 19.83 -6.23
C ALA A 362 -14.04 20.80 -6.73
N GLN A 363 -14.35 22.10 -6.83
CA GLN A 363 -13.40 23.12 -7.26
C GLN A 363 -12.18 23.21 -6.34
N LYS A 364 -12.39 23.20 -5.01
CA LYS A 364 -11.30 23.21 -4.03
C LYS A 364 -10.39 21.99 -4.17
N VAL A 365 -10.99 20.80 -4.36
CA VAL A 365 -10.26 19.54 -4.56
C VAL A 365 -9.49 19.55 -5.88
N GLU A 366 -10.11 20.04 -6.96
CA GLU A 366 -9.48 20.14 -8.28
C GLU A 366 -8.28 21.10 -8.28
N GLU A 367 -8.39 22.23 -7.57
CA GLU A 367 -7.30 23.20 -7.44
C GLU A 367 -6.08 22.63 -6.72
N TRP A 368 -6.28 21.84 -5.65
CA TRP A 368 -5.21 21.09 -5.01
C TRP A 368 -4.54 20.11 -5.97
N GLY A 369 -5.33 19.29 -6.69
CA GLY A 369 -4.80 18.34 -7.67
C GLY A 369 -3.97 19.03 -8.76
N LYS A 370 -4.43 20.18 -9.25
CA LYS A 370 -3.71 20.99 -10.25
C LYS A 370 -2.41 21.59 -9.69
N THR A 371 -2.45 22.12 -8.48
CA THR A 371 -1.28 22.73 -7.81
C THR A 371 -0.16 21.71 -7.64
N ILE A 372 -0.49 20.52 -7.13
CA ILE A 372 0.48 19.44 -6.92
C ILE A 372 0.99 18.90 -8.27
N THR A 373 0.10 18.73 -9.27
CA THR A 373 0.51 18.32 -10.63
C THR A 373 1.57 19.28 -11.19
N ASN A 374 1.32 20.59 -11.11
CA ASN A 374 2.28 21.60 -11.57
C ASN A 374 3.59 21.53 -10.78
N GLY A 375 3.53 21.35 -9.46
CA GLY A 375 4.71 21.20 -8.62
C GLY A 375 5.57 19.98 -8.98
N VAL A 376 4.93 18.84 -9.31
CA VAL A 376 5.64 17.64 -9.77
C VAL A 376 6.37 17.88 -11.09
N TRP A 377 5.74 18.57 -12.05
CA TRP A 377 6.39 18.88 -13.33
C TRP A 377 7.52 19.90 -13.18
N GLU A 378 7.31 20.96 -12.41
CA GLU A 378 8.27 22.05 -12.25
C GLU A 378 9.49 21.64 -11.43
N HIS A 379 9.28 20.90 -10.34
CA HIS A 379 10.34 20.59 -9.38
C HIS A 379 10.75 19.13 -9.36
N GLY A 380 9.87 18.22 -9.78
CA GLY A 380 10.15 16.79 -9.82
C GLY A 380 10.88 16.33 -11.07
N VAL A 381 10.85 17.10 -12.17
CA VAL A 381 11.62 16.78 -13.38
C VAL A 381 12.98 17.46 -13.32
N VAL A 382 14.05 16.69 -13.48
CA VAL A 382 15.44 17.17 -13.44
C VAL A 382 16.25 16.60 -14.60
N HIS A 383 17.30 17.32 -15.00
CA HIS A 383 18.16 16.88 -16.10
C HIS A 383 19.24 15.89 -15.62
N HIS A 384 19.14 14.63 -16.03
CA HIS A 384 20.15 13.61 -15.79
C HIS A 384 21.18 13.56 -16.93
N LYS A 385 22.47 13.64 -16.59
CA LYS A 385 23.62 13.71 -17.53
C LYS A 385 23.59 12.69 -18.68
N LYS A 386 23.12 11.47 -18.43
CA LYS A 386 23.07 10.36 -19.41
C LYS A 386 21.70 10.18 -20.08
N PHE A 387 20.62 10.49 -19.37
CA PHE A 387 19.27 10.06 -19.76
C PHE A 387 18.40 11.24 -20.21
N GLY A 388 18.90 12.48 -20.13
CA GLY A 388 18.09 13.67 -20.37
C GLY A 388 17.16 13.93 -19.19
N ASP A 389 15.99 14.49 -19.46
CA ASP A 389 15.04 14.85 -18.42
C ASP A 389 14.38 13.59 -17.84
N VAL A 390 14.39 13.48 -16.51
CA VAL A 390 13.87 12.35 -15.73
C VAL A 390 13.11 12.88 -14.52
N PHE A 391 12.20 12.08 -13.98
CA PHE A 391 11.65 12.34 -12.65
C PHE A 391 12.67 11.97 -11.57
N ALA A 392 12.89 12.90 -10.64
CA ALA A 392 13.57 12.63 -9.38
C ALA A 392 12.63 11.84 -8.45
N TYR A 393 13.20 11.04 -7.56
CA TYR A 393 12.45 10.30 -6.55
C TYR A 393 11.99 11.21 -5.42
N GLU A 394 12.90 12.09 -4.98
CA GLU A 394 12.70 13.03 -3.88
C GLU A 394 13.41 14.34 -4.21
N VAL A 395 12.79 15.46 -3.81
CA VAL A 395 13.34 16.82 -3.96
C VAL A 395 13.11 17.66 -2.70
N ASP A 396 13.82 18.78 -2.56
CA ASP A 396 13.69 19.71 -1.42
C ASP A 396 13.12 21.09 -1.79
N GLY A 397 13.01 21.38 -3.10
CA GLY A 397 12.62 22.68 -3.63
C GLY A 397 13.73 23.75 -3.61
N TYR A 398 14.91 23.46 -3.05
CA TYR A 398 16.11 24.31 -3.15
C TYR A 398 16.97 23.98 -4.37
N GLY A 399 16.70 22.83 -5.02
CA GLY A 399 17.40 22.36 -6.22
C GLY A 399 18.10 21.01 -6.02
N SER A 400 18.05 20.43 -4.81
CA SER A 400 18.56 19.08 -4.57
C SER A 400 17.56 18.05 -5.07
N SER A 401 18.08 16.93 -5.58
CA SER A 401 17.27 15.80 -6.03
C SER A 401 17.96 14.48 -5.70
N ILE A 402 17.15 13.47 -5.39
CA ILE A 402 17.59 12.07 -5.28
C ILE A 402 17.12 11.31 -6.52
N LEU A 403 18.05 10.64 -7.19
CA LEU A 403 17.80 9.86 -8.39
C LEU A 403 17.92 8.37 -8.05
N MET A 404 16.78 7.74 -7.79
CA MET A 404 16.62 6.33 -7.44
C MET A 404 15.17 5.89 -7.74
N ASP A 405 14.84 4.64 -7.44
CA ASP A 405 13.45 4.23 -7.21
C ASP A 405 13.42 3.09 -6.20
N ASP A 406 12.26 2.87 -5.60
CA ASP A 406 11.98 1.81 -4.65
C ASP A 406 10.86 0.90 -5.20
N ALA A 407 10.82 -0.35 -4.75
CA ALA A 407 9.82 -1.32 -5.18
C ALA A 407 8.40 -1.04 -4.67
N ASN A 408 8.25 -0.33 -3.54
CA ASN A 408 6.96 -0.06 -2.93
C ASN A 408 6.14 0.95 -3.76
N TYR A 409 4.84 0.67 -3.93
CA TYR A 409 3.91 1.52 -4.66
C TYR A 409 3.29 2.57 -3.71
N PRO A 410 3.29 3.87 -4.06
CA PRO A 410 3.66 4.47 -5.35
C PRO A 410 5.18 4.58 -5.59
N SER A 411 5.60 4.29 -6.82
CA SER A 411 7.00 4.39 -7.28
C SER A 411 7.09 5.17 -8.60
N LEU A 412 8.30 5.60 -8.99
CA LEU A 412 8.50 6.26 -10.28
C LEU A 412 8.21 5.31 -11.44
N LEU A 413 8.58 4.02 -11.32
CA LEU A 413 8.26 3.00 -12.31
C LEU A 413 6.74 2.88 -12.55
N ALA A 414 5.95 3.10 -11.49
CA ALA A 414 4.50 2.98 -11.50
C ALA A 414 3.73 4.25 -11.90
N LEU A 415 4.40 5.35 -12.28
CA LEU A 415 3.73 6.60 -12.70
C LEU A 415 2.61 6.41 -13.76
N PRO A 416 2.75 5.53 -14.77
CA PRO A 416 1.65 5.27 -15.70
C PRO A 416 0.54 4.41 -15.12
N VAL A 417 0.86 3.47 -14.23
CA VAL A 417 -0.14 2.65 -13.52
C VAL A 417 -1.03 3.54 -12.66
N MET A 418 -0.43 4.56 -12.01
CA MET A 418 -1.17 5.58 -11.26
C MET A 418 -1.98 6.52 -12.15
N GLY A 419 -1.73 6.57 -13.46
CA GLY A 419 -2.38 7.49 -14.39
C GLY A 419 -1.84 8.92 -14.38
N PHE A 420 -0.63 9.15 -13.85
CA PHE A 420 -0.01 10.48 -13.82
C PHE A 420 0.52 10.91 -15.19
N VAL A 421 1.19 9.98 -15.88
CA VAL A 421 1.72 10.14 -17.25
C VAL A 421 1.34 8.94 -18.10
N LYS A 422 1.39 9.10 -19.41
CA LYS A 422 1.25 7.96 -20.33
C LYS A 422 2.52 7.12 -20.34
N THR A 423 2.40 5.87 -20.72
CA THR A 423 3.55 4.96 -20.84
C THR A 423 4.55 5.42 -21.90
N ASP A 424 4.13 6.18 -22.91
CA ASP A 424 4.98 6.70 -23.99
C ASP A 424 5.53 8.12 -23.71
N ASP A 425 5.28 8.68 -22.53
CA ASP A 425 5.83 9.97 -22.14
C ASP A 425 7.37 9.95 -22.17
N PRO A 426 8.02 10.92 -22.82
CA PRO A 426 9.47 10.90 -23.00
C PRO A 426 10.25 11.01 -21.68
N VAL A 427 9.77 11.80 -20.72
CA VAL A 427 10.41 11.95 -19.40
C VAL A 427 10.26 10.65 -18.62
N TYR A 428 9.08 10.03 -18.66
CA TYR A 428 8.88 8.70 -18.06
C TYR A 428 9.78 7.64 -18.70
N GLN A 429 9.90 7.60 -20.03
CA GLN A 429 10.74 6.62 -20.71
C GLN A 429 12.21 6.79 -20.36
N ASN A 430 12.71 8.02 -20.26
CA ASN A 430 14.05 8.30 -19.77
C ASN A 430 14.23 7.86 -18.31
N THR A 431 13.24 8.17 -17.47
CA THR A 431 13.21 7.75 -16.05
C THR A 431 13.25 6.24 -15.96
N ARG A 432 12.36 5.51 -16.64
CA ARG A 432 12.34 4.04 -16.65
C ARG A 432 13.67 3.42 -17.05
N LYS A 433 14.34 3.97 -18.08
CA LYS A 433 15.70 3.52 -18.48
C LYS A 433 16.75 3.78 -17.40
N MET A 434 16.66 4.91 -16.71
CA MET A 434 17.52 5.25 -15.56
C MET A 434 17.30 4.27 -14.39
N LEU A 435 16.05 3.93 -14.10
CA LEU A 435 15.68 3.09 -12.96
C LEU A 435 16.05 1.63 -13.12
N LEU A 436 15.96 1.10 -14.34
CA LEU A 436 16.27 -0.29 -14.69
C LEU A 436 17.74 -0.48 -15.07
N SER A 437 18.64 0.30 -14.46
CA SER A 437 20.08 0.22 -14.69
C SER A 437 20.87 0.28 -13.40
N LYS A 438 21.73 -0.73 -13.20
CA LYS A 438 22.68 -0.81 -12.08
C LYS A 438 23.58 0.41 -11.92
N SER A 439 23.85 1.12 -13.01
CA SER A 439 24.75 2.27 -13.01
C SER A 439 24.10 3.58 -12.57
N SER A 440 22.78 3.60 -12.40
CA SER A 440 22.02 4.83 -12.12
C SER A 440 20.94 4.70 -11.06
N ASN A 441 20.42 3.49 -10.78
CA ASN A 441 19.58 3.27 -9.60
C ASN A 441 20.35 2.42 -8.57
N PRO A 442 20.67 2.96 -7.38
CA PRO A 442 21.40 2.21 -6.35
C PRO A 442 20.64 0.99 -5.83
N TYR A 443 19.32 0.94 -6.01
CA TYR A 443 18.46 -0.17 -5.57
C TYR A 443 18.07 -1.12 -6.70
N TYR A 444 18.64 -0.97 -7.91
CA TYR A 444 18.47 -1.95 -8.98
C TYR A 444 19.46 -3.10 -8.82
N LEU A 445 18.93 -4.27 -8.48
CA LEU A 445 19.69 -5.49 -8.23
C LEU A 445 19.77 -6.35 -9.49
N THR A 446 20.89 -7.07 -9.67
CA THR A 446 20.96 -8.16 -10.64
C THR A 446 21.86 -9.25 -10.09
N GLY A 447 21.29 -10.43 -9.92
CA GLY A 447 21.93 -11.69 -9.56
C GLY A 447 21.75 -12.75 -10.65
N ARG A 448 22.03 -14.01 -10.31
CA ARG A 448 21.98 -15.15 -11.24
C ARG A 448 20.56 -15.48 -11.72
N GLU A 449 19.59 -15.37 -10.81
CA GLU A 449 18.21 -15.80 -11.03
C GLU A 449 17.21 -14.64 -11.11
N PHE A 450 17.66 -13.43 -10.78
CA PHE A 450 16.80 -12.27 -10.59
C PHE A 450 17.49 -10.98 -11.00
N HIS A 451 16.74 -10.06 -11.61
CA HIS A 451 17.05 -8.64 -11.63
C HIS A 451 15.79 -7.87 -11.30
N GLY A 452 15.94 -6.70 -10.69
CA GLY A 452 14.82 -5.82 -10.42
C GLY A 452 15.11 -4.78 -9.35
N ILE A 453 14.15 -3.88 -9.16
CA ILE A 453 14.23 -2.84 -8.14
C ILE A 453 13.88 -3.46 -6.78
N GLY A 454 14.71 -3.19 -5.77
CA GLY A 454 14.43 -3.48 -4.37
C GLY A 454 14.18 -2.20 -3.58
N GLY A 455 14.73 -2.14 -2.37
CA GLY A 455 14.68 -0.97 -1.49
C GLY A 455 15.69 -1.10 -0.36
N SER A 456 15.70 -0.16 0.59
CA SER A 456 16.42 -0.33 1.86
C SER A 456 15.80 -1.44 2.73
N TRP A 457 14.51 -1.69 2.53
CA TRP A 457 13.74 -2.76 3.17
C TRP A 457 13.44 -3.93 2.20
N PHE A 458 13.06 -5.09 2.73
CA PHE A 458 12.81 -6.31 1.97
C PHE A 458 11.52 -6.20 1.13
N ALA A 459 11.61 -5.69 -0.11
CA ALA A 459 10.44 -5.43 -0.98
C ALA A 459 10.54 -6.01 -2.42
N TRP A 460 11.49 -6.92 -2.69
CA TRP A 460 11.77 -7.39 -4.06
C TRP A 460 10.57 -8.05 -4.77
N ALA A 461 9.64 -8.68 -4.04
CA ALA A 461 8.46 -9.30 -4.63
C ALA A 461 7.55 -8.29 -5.37
N ASN A 462 7.43 -7.07 -4.84
CA ASN A 462 6.69 -5.98 -5.48
C ASN A 462 7.39 -5.50 -6.75
N GLY A 463 8.73 -5.41 -6.71
CA GLY A 463 9.56 -5.13 -7.88
C GLY A 463 9.39 -6.18 -8.98
N VAL A 464 9.39 -7.48 -8.62
CA VAL A 464 9.13 -8.59 -9.56
C VAL A 464 7.73 -8.51 -10.14
N PHE A 465 6.72 -8.18 -9.35
CA PHE A 465 5.36 -8.03 -9.85
C PHE A 465 5.27 -6.91 -10.88
N ALA A 466 5.83 -5.72 -10.56
CA ALA A 466 5.88 -4.61 -11.49
C ALA A 466 6.61 -4.96 -12.79
N GLU A 467 7.77 -5.62 -12.71
CA GLU A 467 8.49 -6.10 -13.89
C GLU A 467 7.72 -7.16 -14.67
N THR A 468 7.01 -8.06 -13.99
CA THR A 468 6.17 -9.09 -14.61
C THR A 468 5.03 -8.44 -15.39
N ILE A 469 4.36 -7.43 -14.83
CA ILE A 469 3.33 -6.66 -15.53
C ILE A 469 3.93 -5.96 -16.75
N LEU A 470 5.11 -5.35 -16.64
CA LEU A 470 5.79 -4.69 -17.76
C LEU A 470 6.26 -5.68 -18.85
N ASP A 471 6.79 -6.84 -18.46
CA ASP A 471 7.20 -7.90 -19.37
C ASP A 471 5.99 -8.55 -20.07
N LEU A 472 4.90 -8.79 -19.35
CA LEU A 472 3.64 -9.25 -19.93
C LEU A 472 3.04 -8.20 -20.87
N ALA A 473 3.08 -6.91 -20.51
CA ALA A 473 2.65 -5.81 -21.38
C ALA A 473 3.42 -5.81 -22.70
N LYS A 474 4.71 -6.16 -22.65
CA LYS A 474 5.55 -6.27 -23.84
C LYS A 474 5.33 -7.54 -24.65
N ARG A 475 5.46 -8.72 -24.02
CA ARG A 475 5.48 -10.01 -24.74
C ARG A 475 4.08 -10.50 -25.04
N LYS A 476 3.09 -10.10 -24.25
CA LYS A 476 1.70 -10.56 -24.33
C LYS A 476 0.71 -9.41 -24.05
N PRO A 477 0.74 -8.31 -24.81
CA PRO A 477 -0.08 -7.12 -24.55
C PRO A 477 -1.57 -7.40 -24.50
N HIS A 478 -2.05 -8.40 -25.26
CA HIS A 478 -3.45 -8.84 -25.25
C HIS A 478 -3.93 -9.44 -23.92
N LEU A 479 -3.01 -9.78 -23.00
CA LEU A 479 -3.35 -10.17 -21.63
C LEU A 479 -3.62 -8.98 -20.71
N ILE A 480 -3.21 -7.76 -21.11
CA ILE A 480 -3.25 -6.56 -20.27
C ILE A 480 -4.12 -5.44 -20.89
N PHE A 481 -3.99 -5.17 -22.19
CA PHE A 481 -4.66 -4.04 -22.85
C PHE A 481 -5.84 -4.50 -23.71
N LYS A 482 -6.96 -3.76 -23.64
CA LYS A 482 -8.20 -4.05 -24.39
C LYS A 482 -8.10 -3.74 -25.89
N ASP A 483 -7.27 -2.77 -26.29
CA ASP A 483 -7.00 -2.45 -27.69
C ASP A 483 -5.49 -2.57 -27.96
N PRO A 484 -5.09 -3.05 -29.16
CA PRO A 484 -3.71 -3.24 -29.52
C PRO A 484 -3.05 -1.87 -29.77
N VAL A 485 -2.52 -1.26 -28.72
CA VAL A 485 -1.53 -0.20 -28.90
C VAL A 485 -0.28 -0.88 -29.46
N ALA A 486 0.26 -0.33 -30.55
CA ALA A 486 1.42 -0.85 -31.24
C ALA A 486 2.53 -1.22 -30.25
N SER A 487 3.02 -2.45 -30.37
CA SER A 487 4.20 -3.04 -29.73
C SER A 487 4.92 -2.16 -28.71
N TYR A 488 4.86 -2.57 -27.44
CA TYR A 488 5.80 -2.18 -26.40
C TYR A 488 7.25 -2.57 -26.83
N GLU A 489 7.94 -1.68 -27.55
CA GLU A 489 9.36 -1.87 -27.84
C GLU A 489 10.20 -1.55 -26.58
N ILE A 490 11.25 -2.35 -26.33
CA ILE A 490 12.12 -2.26 -25.12
C ILE A 490 13.03 -1.06 -25.27
#